data_AF-A0A8T7BJ10-F1
#
_entry.id   AF-A0A8T7BJ10-F1
#
_cell.length_a   1.000
_cell.length_b   1.000
_cell.length_c   1.000
_cell.angle_alpha   90.00
_cell.angle_beta   90.00
_cell.angle_gamma   90.00
#
_symmetry.space_group_name_H-M   'P 1'
#
loop_
_entity.id
_entity.type
_entity.pdbx_description
1 polymer ?
#
loop_
_entity_poly.entity_id
_entity_poly.type
_entity_poly.pdbx_seq_one_letter_code
_entity_poly.pdbx_strand_id
1 'polypeptide(L)'
;MSQLETTINNYFENRSEVKLDSVQEELRHAITDVINGLDSGELRVAEKQNNSWTVHQWIKKAVLLSFAINGNKPIDGGFTSYFDKVPQKFSGLSEDEFNRIGARVVPPALARQGSYIAPGVV
;
A
#
# COMPACT_ATOMS: atom_id res chain seq x y z
N MET A 1 -4.48 -20.60 -3.94
CA MET A 1 -3.68 -19.38 -4.16
C MET A 1 -4.37 -18.55 -5.19
N SER A 2 -4.50 -17.24 -4.96
CA SER A 2 -5.05 -16.33 -5.98
C SER A 2 -4.02 -16.08 -7.09
N GLN A 3 -4.48 -15.54 -8.23
CA GLN A 3 -3.58 -15.09 -9.30
C GLN A 3 -2.58 -14.05 -8.77
N LEU A 4 -3.05 -13.08 -7.99
CA LEU A 4 -2.22 -12.04 -7.35
C LEU A 4 -1.11 -12.63 -6.47
N GLU A 5 -1.45 -13.62 -5.62
CA GLU A 5 -0.47 -14.27 -4.75
C GLU A 5 0.63 -14.98 -5.56
N THR A 6 0.25 -15.65 -6.64
CA THR A 6 1.21 -16.34 -7.52
C THR A 6 2.14 -15.36 -8.19
N THR A 7 1.60 -14.30 -8.80
CA THR A 7 2.38 -13.24 -9.46
C THR A 7 3.36 -12.58 -8.50
N ILE A 8 2.89 -12.14 -7.31
CA ILE A 8 3.75 -11.49 -6.31
C ILE A 8 4.86 -12.42 -5.82
N ASN A 9 4.57 -13.70 -5.55
CA ASN A 9 5.60 -14.65 -5.15
C ASN A 9 6.67 -14.81 -6.25
N ASN A 10 6.27 -14.99 -7.51
CA ASN A 10 7.20 -15.16 -8.62
C ASN A 10 8.16 -13.97 -8.76
N TYR A 11 7.64 -12.74 -8.71
CA TYR A 11 8.49 -11.55 -8.78
C TYR A 11 9.34 -11.34 -7.53
N PHE A 12 8.85 -11.74 -6.35
CA PHE A 12 9.62 -11.61 -5.12
C PHE A 12 10.81 -12.58 -5.07
N GLU A 13 10.64 -13.81 -5.56
CA GLU A 13 11.76 -14.76 -5.66
C GLU A 13 12.83 -14.25 -6.63
N ASN A 14 12.42 -13.62 -7.73
CA ASN A 14 13.32 -13.01 -8.73
C ASN A 14 13.58 -11.50 -8.51
N ARG A 15 13.40 -11.00 -7.28
CA ARG A 15 13.46 -9.56 -6.97
C ARG A 15 14.79 -8.89 -7.31
N SER A 16 15.89 -9.64 -7.41
CA SER A 16 17.19 -9.14 -7.87
C SER A 16 17.16 -8.64 -9.32
N GLU A 17 16.20 -9.11 -10.11
CA GLU A 17 16.01 -8.72 -11.51
C GLU A 17 15.04 -7.54 -11.66
N VAL A 18 14.31 -7.19 -10.60
CA VAL A 18 13.37 -6.06 -10.59
C VAL A 18 14.14 -4.75 -10.55
N LYS A 19 14.24 -4.09 -11.71
CA LYS A 19 14.88 -2.78 -11.87
C LYS A 19 13.84 -1.68 -11.99
N LEU A 20 14.08 -0.56 -11.32
CA LEU A 20 13.19 0.59 -11.30
C LEU A 20 12.86 1.14 -12.72
N ASP A 21 13.86 1.14 -13.60
CA ASP A 21 13.74 1.70 -14.95
C ASP A 21 13.05 0.77 -15.96
N SER A 22 12.81 -0.49 -15.57
CA SER A 22 12.25 -1.52 -16.45
C SER A 22 11.28 -2.44 -15.70
N VAL A 23 10.42 -1.85 -14.87
CA VAL A 23 9.38 -2.58 -14.13
C VAL A 23 8.33 -3.09 -15.11
N GLN A 24 8.03 -4.38 -15.05
CA GLN A 24 7.00 -5.00 -15.87
C GLN A 24 5.61 -4.51 -15.44
N GLU A 25 4.74 -4.21 -16.40
CA GLU A 25 3.40 -3.66 -16.13
C GLU A 25 2.52 -4.64 -15.33
N GLU A 26 2.67 -5.96 -15.56
CA GLU A 26 1.99 -6.98 -14.76
C GLU A 26 2.36 -6.87 -13.26
N LEU A 27 3.64 -6.71 -12.94
CA LEU A 27 4.10 -6.50 -11.57
C LEU A 27 3.53 -5.20 -10.98
N ARG A 28 3.52 -4.12 -11.77
CA ARG A 28 2.99 -2.82 -11.33
C ARG A 28 1.50 -2.95 -10.98
N HIS A 29 0.71 -3.58 -11.84
CA HIS A 29 -0.72 -3.79 -11.59
C HIS A 29 -0.94 -4.68 -10.36
N ALA A 30 -0.23 -5.81 -10.25
CA ALA A 30 -0.37 -6.71 -9.11
C ALA A 30 -0.03 -6.03 -7.78
N ILE A 31 1.02 -5.20 -7.73
CA ILE A 31 1.35 -4.42 -6.53
C ILE A 31 0.27 -3.38 -6.25
N THR A 32 -0.17 -2.63 -7.25
CA THR A 32 -1.23 -1.61 -7.10
C THR A 32 -2.50 -2.22 -6.54
N ASP A 33 -2.94 -3.37 -7.07
CA ASP A 33 -4.14 -4.06 -6.59
C ASP A 33 -4.00 -4.49 -5.13
N VAL A 34 -2.82 -5.00 -4.72
CA VAL A 34 -2.57 -5.38 -3.33
C VAL A 34 -2.55 -4.17 -2.41
N ILE A 35 -1.87 -3.08 -2.80
CA ILE A 35 -1.81 -1.85 -2.01
C ILE A 35 -3.21 -1.23 -1.89
N ASN A 36 -4.01 -1.21 -2.95
CA ASN A 36 -5.38 -0.74 -2.92
C ASN A 36 -6.27 -1.62 -2.03
N GLY A 37 -6.14 -2.94 -2.12
CA GLY A 37 -6.85 -3.88 -1.24
C GLY A 37 -6.46 -3.71 0.23
N LEU A 38 -5.19 -3.40 0.53
CA LEU A 38 -4.75 -3.06 1.88
C LEU A 38 -5.28 -1.69 2.34
N ASP A 39 -5.38 -0.73 1.43
CA ASP A 39 -5.85 0.62 1.70
C ASP A 39 -7.36 0.66 2.00
N SER A 40 -8.14 -0.19 1.32
CA SER A 40 -9.57 -0.39 1.51
C SER A 40 -9.94 -1.36 2.63
N GLY A 41 -8.98 -2.18 3.09
CA GLY A 41 -9.18 -3.19 4.13
C GLY A 41 -9.75 -4.52 3.62
N GLU A 42 -9.95 -4.67 2.32
CA GLU A 42 -10.30 -5.93 1.65
C GLU A 42 -9.20 -6.99 1.80
N LEU A 43 -7.95 -6.54 1.82
CA LEU A 43 -6.78 -7.33 2.17
C LEU A 43 -6.22 -6.88 3.52
N ARG A 44 -5.57 -7.80 4.22
CA ARG A 44 -4.87 -7.55 5.48
C ARG A 44 -3.65 -8.43 5.57
N VAL A 45 -2.57 -7.92 6.18
CA VAL A 45 -1.30 -8.66 6.30
C VAL A 45 -1.44 -9.90 7.19
N ALA A 46 -2.30 -9.84 8.19
CA ALA A 46 -2.62 -10.97 9.04
C ALA A 46 -4.10 -10.94 9.41
N GLU A 47 -4.67 -12.13 9.59
CA GLU A 47 -6.06 -12.28 10.01
C GLU A 47 -6.22 -13.44 10.98
N LYS A 48 -7.30 -13.40 11.77
CA LYS A 48 -7.59 -14.44 12.73
C LYS A 48 -8.45 -15.53 12.07
N GLN A 49 -7.92 -16.75 11.97
CA GLN A 49 -8.61 -17.93 11.45
C GLN A 49 -8.60 -19.02 12.54
N ASN A 50 -9.75 -19.61 12.85
CA ASN A 50 -9.85 -20.70 13.85
C ASN A 50 -9.14 -20.37 15.18
N ASN A 51 -9.39 -19.17 15.70
CA ASN A 51 -8.79 -18.63 16.93
C ASN A 51 -7.26 -18.44 16.91
N SER A 52 -6.60 -18.60 15.76
CA SER A 52 -5.17 -18.40 15.57
C SER A 52 -4.90 -17.29 14.56
N TRP A 53 -3.78 -16.58 14.71
CA TRP A 53 -3.38 -15.56 13.74
C TRP A 53 -2.58 -16.19 12.61
N THR A 54 -3.04 -15.97 11.38
CA THR A 54 -2.35 -16.39 10.15
C THR A 54 -1.81 -15.15 9.44
N VAL A 55 -0.55 -15.22 8.98
CA VAL A 55 0.09 -14.13 8.24
C VAL A 55 0.10 -14.45 6.75
N HIS A 56 -0.36 -13.51 5.93
CA HIS A 56 -0.28 -13.58 4.48
C HIS A 56 1.08 -13.03 4.02
N GLN A 57 2.09 -13.90 3.96
CA GLN A 57 3.47 -13.49 3.63
C GLN A 57 3.58 -12.82 2.26
N TRP A 58 2.79 -13.27 1.28
CA TRP A 58 2.79 -12.69 -0.07
C TRP A 58 2.38 -11.21 -0.08
N ILE A 59 1.49 -10.79 0.84
CA ILE A 59 1.12 -9.37 0.98
C ILE A 59 2.32 -8.55 1.47
N LYS A 60 3.10 -9.08 2.43
CA LYS A 60 4.35 -8.42 2.86
C LYS A 60 5.36 -8.32 1.71
N LYS A 61 5.47 -9.37 0.90
CA LYS A 61 6.30 -9.38 -0.32
C LYS A 61 5.87 -8.29 -1.29
N ALA A 62 4.56 -8.10 -1.52
CA ALA A 62 4.04 -7.01 -2.35
C ALA A 62 4.42 -5.62 -1.81
N VAL A 63 4.30 -5.41 -0.48
CA VAL A 63 4.72 -4.15 0.17
C VAL A 63 6.22 -3.90 -0.04
N LEU A 64 7.07 -4.91 0.12
CA LEU A 64 8.51 -4.78 -0.13
C LEU A 64 8.83 -4.49 -1.61
N LEU A 65 8.15 -5.16 -2.54
CA LEU A 65 8.32 -4.91 -3.97
C LEU A 65 7.85 -3.49 -4.34
N SER A 66 6.82 -2.96 -3.69
CA SER A 66 6.38 -1.58 -3.90
C SER A 66 7.52 -0.57 -3.65
N PHE A 67 8.41 -0.84 -2.70
CA PHE A 67 9.57 0.01 -2.45
C PHE A 67 10.66 -0.13 -3.51
N ALA A 68 10.79 -1.32 -4.11
CA ALA A 68 11.74 -1.59 -5.18
C ALA A 68 11.34 -0.93 -6.50
N ILE A 69 10.03 -0.88 -6.79
CA ILE A 69 9.50 -0.37 -8.07
C ILE A 69 9.16 1.13 -8.06
N ASN A 70 9.40 1.83 -6.95
CA ASN A 70 9.17 3.27 -6.81
C ASN A 70 10.45 4.02 -6.42
N GLY A 71 10.75 5.09 -7.16
CA GLY A 71 11.79 6.06 -6.81
C GLY A 71 11.28 7.13 -5.84
N ASN A 72 12.18 7.71 -5.05
CA ASN A 72 11.83 8.84 -4.20
C ASN A 72 11.49 10.06 -5.08
N LYS A 73 10.54 10.87 -4.62
CA LYS A 73 10.12 12.11 -5.28
C LYS A 73 10.02 13.22 -4.25
N PRO A 74 10.26 14.50 -4.63
CA PRO A 74 9.95 15.62 -3.75
C PRO A 74 8.47 15.62 -3.41
N ILE A 75 8.14 15.87 -2.14
CA ILE A 75 6.77 16.03 -1.65
C ILE A 75 6.70 17.38 -0.97
N ASP A 76 5.76 18.22 -1.41
CA ASP A 76 5.52 19.53 -0.83
C ASP A 76 4.82 19.39 0.54
N GLY A 77 5.44 19.95 1.58
CA GLY A 77 4.93 20.00 2.94
C GLY A 77 4.38 21.36 3.34
N GLY A 78 4.25 22.31 2.41
CA GLY A 78 3.82 23.68 2.62
C GLY A 78 4.91 24.57 3.22
N PHE A 79 5.40 24.24 4.43
CA PHE A 79 6.48 24.97 5.10
C PHE A 79 7.84 24.27 5.03
N THR A 80 7.87 23.06 4.48
CA THR A 80 9.07 22.23 4.32
C THR A 80 8.94 21.33 3.10
N SER A 81 10.00 20.61 2.73
CA SER A 81 9.99 19.61 1.67
C SER A 81 10.37 18.25 2.23
N TYR A 82 9.70 17.21 1.74
CA TYR A 82 10.07 15.82 2.00
C TYR A 82 10.58 15.15 0.73
N PHE A 83 11.26 14.00 0.87
CA PHE A 83 11.75 13.21 -0.25
C PHE A 83 11.55 11.72 0.05
N ASP A 84 10.47 11.14 -0.48
CA ASP A 84 10.06 9.76 -0.21
C ASP A 84 9.39 9.15 -1.46
N LYS A 85 9.25 7.82 -1.47
CA LYS A 85 8.65 7.04 -2.56
C LYS A 85 7.25 6.52 -2.24
N VAL A 86 6.81 6.61 -0.98
CA VAL A 86 5.51 6.08 -0.55
C VAL A 86 4.47 7.22 -0.53
N PRO A 87 3.39 7.13 -1.32
CA PRO A 87 2.32 8.12 -1.29
C PRO A 87 1.64 8.21 0.09
N GLN A 88 1.14 9.40 0.41
CA GLN A 88 0.27 9.60 1.57
C GLN A 88 -1.15 9.14 1.25
N LYS A 89 -1.81 8.45 2.19
CA LYS A 89 -3.16 7.89 2.02
C LYS A 89 -4.20 8.94 1.63
N PHE A 90 -4.11 10.12 2.22
CA PHE A 90 -5.12 11.18 2.09
C PHE A 90 -4.79 12.20 1.00
N SER A 91 -3.67 12.03 0.29
CA SER A 91 -3.25 12.99 -0.73
C SER A 91 -4.21 12.94 -1.93
N GLY A 92 -4.74 14.11 -2.31
CA GLY A 92 -5.62 14.25 -3.47
C GLY A 92 -7.06 13.81 -3.26
N LEU A 93 -7.46 13.41 -2.04
CA LEU A 93 -8.84 13.04 -1.76
C LEU A 93 -9.77 14.27 -1.79
N SER A 94 -10.93 14.10 -2.43
CA SER A 94 -12.05 15.04 -2.37
C SER A 94 -12.79 14.96 -1.03
N GLU A 95 -13.64 15.96 -0.75
CA GLU A 95 -14.50 15.98 0.44
C GLU A 95 -15.40 14.74 0.52
N ASP A 96 -15.99 14.33 -0.60
CA ASP A 96 -16.81 13.12 -0.66
C ASP A 96 -16.02 11.85 -0.33
N GLU A 97 -14.75 11.77 -0.75
CA GLU A 97 -13.88 10.64 -0.42
C GLU A 97 -13.49 10.63 1.06
N PHE A 98 -13.20 11.78 1.66
CA PHE A 98 -13.01 11.88 3.10
C PHE A 98 -14.25 11.45 3.89
N ASN A 99 -15.44 11.90 3.45
CA ASN A 99 -16.70 11.51 4.09
C ASN A 99 -16.95 10.00 3.99
N ARG A 100 -16.60 9.35 2.87
CA ARG A 100 -16.72 7.89 2.70
C ARG A 100 -15.79 7.08 3.60
N ILE A 101 -14.61 7.60 3.96
CA ILE A 101 -13.70 6.92 4.90
C ILE A 101 -14.36 6.82 6.30
N GLY A 102 -15.13 7.85 6.69
CA GLY A 102 -15.85 7.85 7.97
C GLY A 102 -14.95 7.90 9.21
N ALA A 103 -13.72 8.41 9.06
CA ALA A 103 -12.75 8.58 10.14
C ALA A 103 -12.36 10.05 10.29
N ARG A 104 -11.87 10.43 11.47
CA ARG A 104 -11.35 11.78 11.72
C ARG A 104 -9.84 11.78 11.52
N VAL A 105 -9.33 12.70 10.71
CA VAL A 105 -7.89 12.88 10.48
C VAL A 105 -7.50 14.25 11.04
N VAL A 106 -7.18 14.28 12.33
CA VAL A 106 -6.93 15.55 13.05
C VAL A 106 -5.52 16.07 12.70
N PRO A 107 -5.32 17.33 12.29
CA PRO A 107 -4.00 17.85 11.98
C PRO A 107 -3.01 17.72 13.16
N PRO A 108 -1.74 17.30 12.94
CA PRO A 108 -1.09 17.02 11.66
C PRO A 108 -1.05 15.52 11.28
N ALA A 109 -2.11 14.75 11.58
CA ALA A 109 -2.15 13.29 11.37
C ALA A 109 -1.82 12.89 9.92
N LEU A 110 -1.15 11.73 9.80
CA LEU A 110 -0.61 11.18 8.57
C LEU A 110 -0.86 9.67 8.53
N ALA A 111 -1.22 9.15 7.37
CA ALA A 111 -1.13 7.74 7.05
C ALA A 111 -0.50 7.56 5.66
N ARG A 112 0.22 6.44 5.47
CA ARG A 112 0.73 6.03 4.15
C ARG A 112 -0.33 5.23 3.40
N GLN A 113 -0.35 5.36 2.07
CA GLN A 113 -1.18 4.50 1.22
C GLN A 113 -0.84 3.02 1.47
N GLY A 114 -1.85 2.16 1.45
CA GLY A 114 -1.72 0.75 1.83
C GLY A 114 -1.97 0.49 3.31
N SER A 115 -2.65 1.42 4.00
CA SER A 115 -3.13 1.23 5.36
C SER A 115 -4.62 1.46 5.45
N TYR A 116 -5.34 0.52 6.06
CA TYR A 116 -6.77 0.63 6.28
C TYR A 116 -7.06 1.38 7.59
N ILE A 117 -7.99 2.33 7.53
CA ILE A 117 -8.53 3.07 8.67
C ILE A 117 -10.03 2.85 8.64
N ALA A 118 -10.55 2.20 9.69
CA ALA A 118 -11.96 1.84 9.78
C ALA A 118 -12.84 3.07 10.13
N PRO A 119 -14.13 3.06 9.72
CA PRO A 119 -15.08 4.07 10.15
C PRO A 119 -15.15 4.19 11.68
N GLY A 120 -15.20 5.42 12.19
CA GLY A 120 -15.23 5.74 13.62
C GLY A 120 -13.86 5.91 14.28
N VAL A 121 -12.75 5.63 13.58
CA VAL A 121 -11.39 5.92 14.08
C VAL A 121 -11.15 7.43 14.15
N VAL A 122 -10.36 7.86 15.13
CA VAL A 122 -9.87 9.24 15.34
C VAL A 122 -8.35 9.23 15.41
#